data_AF-A0A3D2VNT4-F1
#
_entry.id   AF-A0A3D2VNT4-F1
#
_cell.length_a   1.000
_cell.length_b   1.000
_cell.length_c   1.000
_cell.angle_alpha   90.00
_cell.angle_beta   90.00
_cell.angle_gamma   90.00
#
_symmetry.space_group_name_H-M   'P 1'
#
loop_
_entity.id
_entity.type
_entity.pdbx_description
1 polymer ?
#
loop_
_entity_poly.entity_id
_entity_poly.type
_entity_poly.pdbx_seq_one_letter_code
_entity_poly.pdbx_strand_id
1 'polypeptide(L)' 'MRSLEARTDAAMKFELREVRVSREISRGALVRLLAEQAEYGHWELARLVLYPDGHRRVWLRRRIMKVARTA' A
#
# COMPACT_ATOMS: atom_id res chain seq x y z
N MET A 1 28.33 -1.06 27.52
CA MET A 1 28.20 0.04 26.54
C MET A 1 27.01 -0.28 25.62
N ARG A 2 26.17 0.72 25.40
CA ARG A 2 24.95 0.86 24.56
C ARG A 2 24.49 -0.29 23.64
N SER A 3 23.19 -0.56 23.76
CA SER A 3 22.28 -1.28 22.85
C SER A 3 22.53 -1.05 21.36
N LEU A 4 22.25 -2.10 20.57
CA LEU A 4 21.50 -1.94 19.33
C LEU A 4 20.40 -3.01 19.28
N GLU A 5 19.32 -2.72 20.00
CA GLU A 5 18.01 -3.33 19.79
C GLU A 5 17.53 -2.92 18.40
N ALA A 6 17.82 -3.75 17.41
CA ALA A 6 16.99 -3.84 16.22
C ALA A 6 16.63 -5.32 16.09
N ARG A 7 15.70 -5.74 16.97
CA ARG A 7 14.92 -6.96 16.78
C ARG A 7 14.55 -7.01 15.30
N THR A 8 15.12 -7.98 14.61
CA THR A 8 14.69 -8.37 13.28
C THR A 8 13.18 -8.52 13.36
N ASP A 9 12.45 -7.62 12.70
CA ASP A 9 11.00 -7.63 12.56
C ASP A 9 10.65 -8.85 11.68
N ALA A 10 10.79 -10.04 12.24
CA ALA A 10 10.70 -11.30 11.52
C ALA A 10 9.25 -11.70 11.20
N ALA A 11 8.28 -10.78 11.34
CA ALA A 11 6.90 -11.01 10.96
C ALA A 11 6.16 -9.69 10.63
N MET A 12 6.81 -8.80 9.88
CA MET A 12 6.19 -7.60 9.34
C MET A 12 5.14 -8.01 8.31
N LYS A 13 3.91 -8.24 8.78
CA LYS A 13 2.78 -8.57 7.92
C LYS A 13 2.41 -7.30 7.15
N PHE A 14 2.52 -7.34 5.84
CA PHE A 14 1.96 -6.31 4.98
C PHE A 14 0.51 -6.65 4.68
N GLU A 15 -0.37 -5.66 4.76
CA GLU A 15 -1.70 -5.74 4.18
C GLU A 15 -1.57 -5.45 2.70
N LEU A 16 -2.19 -6.28 1.86
CA LEU A 16 -2.27 -6.09 0.41
C LEU A 16 -3.71 -5.77 0.02
N ARG A 17 -3.89 -4.76 -0.81
CA ARG A 17 -5.19 -4.36 -1.36
C ARG A 17 -5.11 -4.31 -2.88
N GLU A 18 -5.97 -5.08 -3.55
CA GLU A 18 -6.18 -4.96 -5.00
C GLU A 18 -7.25 -3.91 -5.27
N VAL A 19 -6.98 -3.00 -6.19
CA VAL A 19 -7.92 -2.01 -6.70
C VAL A 19 -8.03 -2.17 -8.22
N ARG A 20 -9.25 -2.37 -8.70
CA ARG A 20 -9.54 -2.38 -10.14
C ARG A 20 -10.11 -1.03 -10.53
N VAL A 21 -9.56 -0.46 -11.59
CA VAL A 21 -9.85 0.91 -12.03
C VAL A 21 -10.38 0.83 -13.45
N SER A 22 -11.56 1.40 -13.67
CA SER A 22 -12.16 1.50 -15.01
C SER A 22 -11.30 2.36 -15.93
N ARG A 23 -11.40 2.09 -17.24
CA ARG A 23 -10.78 2.90 -18.30
C ARG A 23 -11.19 4.36 -18.29
N GLU A 24 -12.38 4.67 -17.75
CA GLU A 24 -12.93 6.03 -17.65
C GLU A 24 -12.15 6.92 -16.69
N ILE A 25 -11.47 6.31 -15.72
CA ILE A 25 -10.62 7.04 -14.79
C ILE A 25 -9.35 7.45 -15.53
N SER A 26 -9.15 8.76 -15.63
CA SER A 26 -7.94 9.32 -16.23
C SER A 26 -6.71 8.94 -15.40
N ARG A 27 -5.54 8.91 -16.04
CA ARG A 27 -4.27 8.67 -15.35
C ARG A 27 -4.03 9.68 -14.22
N GLY A 28 -4.38 10.96 -14.44
CA GLY A 28 -4.22 12.01 -13.44
C GLY A 28 -5.12 11.80 -12.22
N ALA A 29 -6.37 11.39 -12.43
CA ALA A 29 -7.29 11.03 -11.34
C ALA A 29 -6.78 9.82 -10.55
N LEU A 30 -6.27 8.80 -11.24
CA LEU A 30 -5.67 7.63 -10.57
C LEU A 30 -4.46 8.02 -9.71
N VAL A 31 -3.56 8.85 -10.22
CA VAL A 31 -2.38 9.30 -9.46
C VAL A 31 -2.79 10.07 -8.20
N ARG A 32 -3.79 10.95 -8.30
CA ARG A 32 -4.34 11.67 -7.14
C ARG A 32 -4.92 10.72 -6.10
N LEU A 33 -5.77 9.79 -6.53
CA LEU A 33 -6.34 8.76 -5.65
C LEU A 33 -5.24 7.97 -4.92
N LEU A 34 -4.21 7.52 -5.64
CA LEU A 34 -3.11 6.76 -5.04
C LEU A 34 -2.30 7.60 -4.05
N ALA A 35 -2.09 8.89 -4.36
CA ALA A 35 -1.42 9.81 -3.45
C ALA A 35 -2.23 10.02 -2.16
N GLU A 36 -3.55 10.21 -2.27
CA GLU A 36 -4.43 10.31 -1.10
C GLU A 36 -4.41 9.03 -0.26
N GLN A 37 -4.41 7.85 -0.89
CA GLN A 37 -4.27 6.57 -0.17
C GLN A 37 -2.92 6.46 0.55
N ALA A 38 -1.84 6.98 -0.05
CA ALA A 38 -0.52 7.00 0.57
C ALA A 38 -0.46 7.96 1.76
N GLU A 39 -1.03 9.15 1.63
CA GLU A 39 -1.04 10.17 2.66
C GLU A 39 -1.90 9.76 3.87
N TYR A 40 -3.14 9.32 3.63
CA TYR A 40 -4.09 9.05 4.72
C TYR A 40 -4.08 7.60 5.21
N GLY A 41 -3.76 6.65 4.34
CA GLY A 41 -3.85 5.22 4.65
C GLY A 41 -2.50 4.53 4.82
N HIS A 42 -1.39 5.27 4.64
CA HIS A 42 -0.03 4.75 4.59
C HIS A 42 0.12 3.59 3.58
N TRP A 43 -0.64 3.67 2.48
CA TRP A 43 -0.57 2.71 1.39
C TRP A 43 0.53 3.08 0.41
N GLU A 44 1.36 2.12 0.06
CA GLU A 44 2.37 2.25 -0.97
C GLU A 44 1.95 1.49 -2.23
N LEU A 45 2.27 2.05 -3.40
CA LEU A 45 2.06 1.35 -4.67
C LEU A 45 3.02 0.16 -4.78
N ALA A 46 2.48 -1.05 -4.77
CA ALA A 46 3.25 -2.28 -4.93
C ALA A 46 3.37 -2.69 -6.40
N ARG A 47 2.28 -2.56 -7.17
CA ARG A 47 2.26 -2.91 -8.60
C ARG A 47 1.14 -2.17 -9.32
N LEU A 48 1.36 -1.85 -10.59
CA LEU A 48 0.33 -1.34 -11.50
C LEU A 48 0.42 -2.09 -12.82
N VAL A 49 -0.73 -2.55 -13.33
CA VAL A 49 -0.87 -3.19 -14.64
C VAL A 49 -1.95 -2.46 -15.41
N LEU A 50 -1.65 -2.06 -16.64
CA LEU A 50 -2.60 -1.54 -17.61
C LEU A 50 -2.95 -2.69 -18.58
N TYR A 51 -4.23 -2.96 -18.74
CA TYR A 51 -4.74 -3.95 -19.67
C TYR A 51 -5.11 -3.31 -21.02
N PRO A 52 -5.12 -4.09 -22.13
CA PRO A 52 -5.44 -3.57 -23.47
C PRO A 52 -6.85 -2.97 -23.60
N ASP A 53 -7.79 -3.44 -22.80
CA ASP A 53 -9.16 -2.91 -22.69
C ASP A 53 -9.22 -1.54 -21.97
N GLY A 54 -8.07 -1.03 -21.51
CA GLY A 54 -7.92 0.25 -20.83
C GLY A 54 -8.14 0.19 -19.32
N HIS A 55 -8.54 -0.96 -18.79
CA HIS A 55 -8.68 -1.15 -17.35
C HIS A 55 -7.31 -1.22 -16.69
N ARG A 56 -7.23 -0.79 -15.44
CA ARG A 56 -5.99 -0.84 -14.65
C ARG A 56 -6.22 -1.66 -13.40
N ARG A 57 -5.22 -2.46 -13.04
CA ARG A 57 -5.17 -3.18 -11.77
C ARG A 57 -4.00 -2.69 -10.96
N VAL A 58 -4.29 -2.28 -9.74
CA VAL A 58 -3.35 -1.66 -8.83
C VAL A 58 -3.29 -2.50 -7.56
N TRP A 59 -2.09 -2.79 -7.10
CA TRP A 59 -1.85 -3.40 -5.80
C TRP A 59 -1.23 -2.36 -4.90
N LEU A 60 -1.86 -2.16 -3.76
CA LEU A 60 -1.38 -1.33 -2.67
C LEU A 60 -0.89 -2.23 -1.54
N ARG A 61 0.18 -1.81 -0.86
CA ARG A 61 0.67 -2.47 0.35
C ARG A 61 0.78 -1.49 1.50
N ARG A 62 0.47 -1.91 2.72
CA ARG A 62 0.80 -1.12 3.93
C ARG A 62 1.35 -2.02 5.03
N ARG A 63 2.22 -1.49 5.87
CA ARG A 63 2.76 -2.23 7.01
C ARG A 63 1.70 -2.32 8.11
N ILE A 64 1.38 -3.54 8.58
CA ILE A 64 0.54 -3.73 9.75
C ILE A 64 1.43 -3.59 10.99
N MET A 65 1.29 -2.48 11.72
CA MET A 65 1.91 -2.36 13.04
C MET A 65 1.09 -3.21 14.03
N LYS A 66 1.71 -4.24 14.60
CA LYS A 66 1.10 -4.99 15.70
C LYS A 66 1.13 -4.11 16.94
N VAL A 67 0.01 -3.49 17.28
CA VAL A 67 -0.14 -2.86 18.59
C VAL A 67 -0.31 -3.98 19.61
N ALA A 68 0.69 -4.20 20.46
CA ALA A 68 0.51 -5.00 21.65
C ALA A 68 -0.50 -4.26 22.54
N ARG A 69 -1.65 -4.88 22.83
CA ARG A 69 -2.59 -4.33 23.80
C ARG A 69 -1.89 -4.30 25.16
N THR A 70 -1.78 -3.11 25.75
CA THR A 70 -1.44 -2.95 27.16
C THR A 70 -2.65 -3.43 27.96
N ALA A 71 -2.45 -4.44 28.80
CA ALA A 71 -3.40 -4.89 29.81
C ALA A 71 -2.97 -4.38 31.18
#